data_AF-A0A849VTZ4-F1
#
_entry.id   AF-A0A849VTZ4-F1
#
_cell.length_a   1.000
_cell.length_b   1.000
_cell.length_c   1.000
_cell.angle_alpha   90.00
_cell.angle_beta   90.00
_cell.angle_gamma   90.00
#
_symmetry.space_group_name_H-M   'P 1'
#
loop_
_entity.id
_entity.type
_entity.pdbx_description
1 polymer ?
#
loop_
_entity_poly.entity_id
_entity_poly.type
_entity_poly.pdbx_seq_one_letter_code
_entity_poly.pdbx_strand_id
1 'polypeptide(L)'
;MNDYQRTALIDCTGIYTIEEFFQRYLDSTNPRFPANFGRNLDALWDAIEGGGPGCPVDFDHLHFINLQQFVDELGGPDSPWYQALRRVARDATEVKLTLSLGGTS
;
A
#
# COMPACT_ATOMS: atom_id res chain seq x y z
N MET A 1 -14.37 -20.57 11.09
CA MET A 1 -14.43 -19.10 11.07
C MET A 1 -14.35 -18.70 9.62
N ASN A 2 -15.42 -18.14 9.07
CA ASN A 2 -15.32 -17.47 7.77
C ASN A 2 -14.89 -16.05 8.10
N ASP A 3 -13.58 -15.84 8.20
CA ASP A 3 -13.01 -14.49 8.21
C ASP A 3 -13.35 -13.87 6.86
N TYR A 4 -14.36 -13.00 6.84
CA TYR A 4 -14.61 -12.18 5.66
C TYR A 4 -13.41 -11.27 5.50
N GLN A 5 -12.54 -11.62 4.55
CA GLN A 5 -11.39 -10.81 4.18
C GLN A 5 -11.90 -9.42 3.78
N ARG A 6 -11.58 -8.40 4.59
CA ARG A 6 -11.99 -7.02 4.35
C ARG A 6 -10.88 -6.35 3.56
N THR A 7 -11.13 -6.19 2.27
CA THR A 7 -10.17 -5.58 1.34
C THR A 7 -10.40 -4.07 1.21
N ALA A 8 -9.37 -3.28 1.47
CA ALA A 8 -9.30 -1.89 1.03
C ALA A 8 -8.81 -1.85 -0.41
N LEU A 9 -9.63 -1.33 -1.32
CA LEU A 9 -9.19 -0.99 -2.67
C LEU A 9 -8.57 0.40 -2.66
N ILE A 10 -7.27 0.45 -2.93
CA ILE A 10 -6.49 1.68 -2.95
C ILE A 10 -6.21 2.00 -4.42
N ASP A 11 -7.08 2.80 -5.02
CA ASP A 11 -6.92 3.25 -6.40
C ASP A 11 -5.73 4.20 -6.50
N CYS A 12 -4.73 3.90 -7.32
CA CYS A 12 -3.54 4.73 -7.53
C CYS A 12 -3.62 5.62 -8.77
N THR A 13 -4.78 5.76 -9.41
CA THR A 13 -4.95 6.71 -10.50
C THR A 13 -4.62 8.14 -10.04
N GLY A 14 -3.82 8.84 -10.86
CA GLY A 14 -3.42 10.22 -10.63
C GLY A 14 -2.35 10.41 -9.54
N ILE A 15 -1.62 9.36 -9.17
CA ILE A 15 -0.50 9.43 -8.23
C ILE A 15 0.81 9.52 -9.02
N TYR A 16 1.63 10.52 -8.69
CA TYR A 16 2.91 10.80 -9.35
C TYR A 16 4.09 10.74 -8.38
N THR A 17 3.83 10.81 -7.08
CA THR A 17 4.86 10.90 -6.04
C THR A 17 4.63 9.88 -4.92
N ILE A 18 5.72 9.55 -4.21
CA ILE A 18 5.67 8.66 -3.04
C ILE A 18 4.79 9.26 -1.93
N GLU A 19 4.80 10.58 -1.76
CA GLU A 19 3.95 11.26 -0.77
C GLU A 19 2.46 11.08 -1.10
N GLU A 20 2.07 11.25 -2.37
CA GLU A 20 0.70 11.01 -2.83
C GLU A 20 0.29 9.54 -2.69
N PHE A 21 1.22 8.60 -2.92
CA PHE A 21 0.98 7.17 -2.69
C PHE A 21 0.58 6.90 -1.24
N PHE A 22 1.36 7.41 -0.28
CA PHE A 22 1.05 7.23 1.14
C PHE A 22 -0.16 8.03 1.58
N GLN A 23 -0.41 9.20 1.01
CA GLN A 23 -1.63 9.94 1.29
C GLN A 23 -2.88 9.17 0.84
N ARG A 24 -2.87 8.59 -0.37
CA ARG A 24 -3.96 7.73 -0.85
C ARG A 24 -4.20 6.53 0.05
N TYR A 25 -3.13 5.91 0.55
CA TYR A 25 -3.21 4.84 1.55
C TYR A 25 -3.95 5.29 2.82
N LEU A 26 -3.54 6.43 3.41
CA LEU A 26 -4.17 6.96 4.62
C LEU A 26 -5.65 7.28 4.39
N ASP A 27 -5.97 7.91 3.26
CA ASP A 27 -7.35 8.30 2.90
C ASP A 27 -8.25 7.08 2.71
N SER A 28 -7.71 5.98 2.18
CA SER A 28 -8.49 4.78 1.84
C SER A 28 -8.66 3.82 3.02
N THR A 29 -7.79 3.89 4.03
CA THR A 29 -7.75 2.89 5.11
C THR A 29 -8.16 3.40 6.48
N ASN A 30 -8.30 4.72 6.65
CA ASN A 30 -8.59 5.37 7.94
C ASN A 30 -7.79 4.75 9.11
N PRO A 31 -6.45 4.77 9.03
CA PRO A 31 -5.63 3.95 9.91
C PRO A 31 -5.47 4.55 11.31
N ARG A 32 -4.91 3.77 12.23
CA ARG A 32 -4.56 4.23 13.59
C ARG A 32 -3.42 5.23 13.54
N PHE A 33 -3.53 6.31 14.32
CA PHE A 33 -2.48 7.33 14.49
C PHE A 33 -1.91 7.86 13.16
N PRO A 34 -2.73 8.33 12.20
CA PRO A 34 -2.27 8.69 10.86
C PRO A 34 -1.27 9.85 10.86
N ALA A 35 -1.36 10.75 11.86
CA ALA A 35 -0.42 11.86 12.03
C ALA A 35 1.01 11.42 12.41
N ASN A 36 1.18 10.18 12.89
CA ASN A 36 2.45 9.61 13.30
C ASN A 36 3.03 8.64 12.27
N PHE A 37 2.33 8.44 11.14
CA PHE A 37 2.77 7.53 10.08
C PHE A 37 3.94 8.14 9.30
N GLY A 38 5.06 7.42 9.22
CA GLY A 38 6.32 7.92 8.66
C GLY A 38 6.37 8.07 7.13
N ARG A 39 5.31 7.68 6.39
CA ARG A 39 5.19 7.78 4.92
C ARG A 39 6.42 7.25 4.16
N ASN A 40 6.89 6.08 4.56
CA ASN A 40 7.94 5.33 3.88
C ASN A 40 7.65 3.82 4.01
N LEU A 41 8.43 2.98 3.31
CA LEU A 41 8.17 1.54 3.28
C LEU A 41 8.45 0.84 4.62
N ASP A 42 9.38 1.35 5.44
CA ASP A 42 9.61 0.81 6.79
C ASP A 42 8.42 1.10 7.70
N ALA A 43 7.87 2.31 7.64
CA ALA A 43 6.65 2.67 8.36
C ALA A 43 5.45 1.86 7.87
N LEU A 44 5.35 1.59 6.56
CA LEU A 44 4.32 0.73 6.01
C LEU A 44 4.45 -0.69 6.57
N TRP A 45 5.67 -1.24 6.63
CA TRP A 45 5.93 -2.54 7.25
C TRP A 45 5.51 -2.58 8.72
N ASP A 46 5.95 -1.59 9.52
CA ASP A 46 5.58 -1.48 10.92
C ASP A 46 4.06 -1.41 11.11
N ALA A 47 3.35 -0.72 10.22
CA ALA A 47 1.90 -0.61 10.24
C ALA A 47 1.20 -1.96 9.94
N ILE A 48 1.59 -2.63 8.86
CA ILE A 48 0.86 -3.80 8.34
C ILE A 48 1.28 -5.12 8.99
N GLU A 49 2.50 -5.21 9.53
CA GLU A 49 3.01 -6.41 10.20
C GLU A 49 3.09 -6.21 11.73
N GLY A 50 3.58 -5.05 12.18
CA GLY A 50 3.78 -4.76 13.59
C GLY A 50 2.58 -4.11 14.30
N GLY A 51 1.56 -3.69 13.56
CA GLY A 51 0.42 -2.95 14.09
C GLY A 51 0.74 -1.50 14.54
N GLY A 52 1.85 -0.94 14.06
CA GLY A 52 2.33 0.41 14.38
C GLY A 52 1.46 1.56 13.82
N PRO A 53 1.92 2.81 13.94
CA PRO A 53 1.24 3.96 13.35
C PRO A 53 0.98 3.75 11.86
N GLY A 54 -0.22 4.08 11.41
CA GLY A 54 -0.66 3.80 10.05
C GLY A 54 -1.30 2.42 9.87
N CYS A 55 -1.40 1.56 10.90
CA CYS A 55 -2.07 0.26 10.77
C CYS A 55 -3.57 0.41 10.43
N PRO A 56 -4.09 -0.28 9.40
CA PRO A 56 -5.51 -0.24 9.05
C PRO A 56 -6.36 -0.87 10.17
N VAL A 57 -7.52 -0.29 10.46
CA VAL A 57 -8.39 -0.76 11.55
C VAL A 57 -9.36 -1.83 11.06
N ASP A 58 -9.90 -1.64 9.85
CA ASP A 58 -11.03 -2.42 9.35
C ASP A 58 -10.68 -3.41 8.24
N PHE A 59 -9.41 -3.45 7.84
CA PHE A 59 -8.95 -4.20 6.67
C PHE A 59 -7.82 -5.15 7.03
N ASP A 60 -7.94 -6.39 6.60
CA ASP A 60 -6.90 -7.43 6.66
C ASP A 60 -6.21 -7.62 5.30
N HIS A 61 -6.66 -6.90 4.28
CA HIS A 61 -6.08 -6.91 2.95
C HIS A 61 -6.09 -5.51 2.32
N LEU A 62 -4.92 -5.09 1.85
CA LEU A 62 -4.73 -3.89 1.07
C LEU A 62 -4.47 -4.28 -0.39
N HIS A 63 -5.29 -3.78 -1.30
CA HIS A 63 -5.09 -4.00 -2.73
C HIS A 63 -4.89 -2.67 -3.45
N PHE A 64 -3.64 -2.40 -3.81
CA PHE A 64 -3.28 -1.25 -4.63
C PHE A 64 -3.55 -1.58 -6.09
N ILE A 65 -4.43 -0.80 -6.73
CA ILE A 65 -4.86 -0.97 -8.13
C ILE A 65 -4.44 0.23 -8.97
N ASN A 66 -4.41 0.09 -10.30
CA ASN A 66 -4.05 1.15 -11.24
C ASN A 66 -2.66 1.75 -11.00
N LEU A 67 -1.70 0.92 -10.57
CA LEU A 67 -0.34 1.35 -10.22
C LEU A 67 0.56 1.73 -11.40
N GLN A 68 0.16 1.43 -12.64
CA GLN A 68 1.04 1.49 -13.81
C GLN A 68 1.72 2.86 -13.95
N GLN A 69 0.92 3.93 -13.93
CA GLN A 69 1.41 5.29 -14.04
C GLN A 69 2.43 5.64 -12.95
N PHE A 70 2.11 5.37 -11.68
CA PHE A 70 3.01 5.65 -10.57
C PHE A 70 4.33 4.84 -10.68
N VAL A 71 4.24 3.59 -11.11
CA VAL A 71 5.42 2.73 -11.32
C VAL A 71 6.29 3.26 -12.46
N ASP A 72 5.69 3.77 -13.53
CA ASP A 72 6.44 4.39 -14.63
C ASP A 72 7.19 5.65 -14.18
N GLU A 73 6.56 6.50 -13.35
CA GLU A 73 7.21 7.68 -12.76
C GLU A 73 8.40 7.33 -11.86
N LEU A 74 8.39 6.15 -11.22
CA LEU A 74 9.52 5.64 -10.44
C LEU A 74 10.67 5.10 -11.30
N GLY A 75 10.52 5.04 -12.62
CA GLY A 75 11.48 4.41 -13.54
C GLY A 75 11.12 2.96 -13.91
N GLY A 76 9.85 2.59 -13.78
CA GLY A 76 9.30 1.31 -14.20
C GLY A 76 9.36 0.20 -13.14
N PRO A 77 8.98 -1.03 -13.52
CA PRO A 77 8.83 -2.16 -12.57
C PRO A 77 10.15 -2.60 -11.94
N ASP A 78 11.29 -2.24 -12.50
CA ASP A 78 12.63 -2.56 -11.96
C ASP A 78 13.19 -1.44 -11.08
N SER A 79 12.43 -0.36 -10.87
CA SER A 79 12.85 0.71 -9.96
C SER A 79 13.10 0.18 -8.54
N PRO A 80 14.17 0.65 -7.84
CA PRO A 80 14.49 0.17 -6.50
C PRO A 80 13.33 0.30 -5.51
N TRP A 81 12.56 1.39 -5.62
CA TRP A 81 11.44 1.65 -4.75
C TRP A 81 10.28 0.66 -4.98
N TYR A 82 9.89 0.41 -6.24
CA TYR A 82 8.81 -0.54 -6.52
C TYR A 82 9.22 -1.98 -6.19
N GLN A 83 10.48 -2.34 -6.41
CA GLN A 83 11.01 -3.64 -5.98
C GLN A 83 10.98 -3.82 -4.46
N ALA A 84 11.23 -2.75 -3.70
CA ALA A 84 11.06 -2.76 -2.24
C ALA A 84 9.60 -2.91 -1.84
N LEU A 85 8.66 -2.18 -2.46
CA LEU A 85 7.22 -2.35 -2.21
C LEU A 85 6.75 -3.79 -2.53
N ARG A 86 7.25 -4.40 -3.61
CA ARG A 86 6.96 -5.81 -3.95
C ARG A 86 7.46 -6.79 -2.90
N ARG A 87 8.58 -6.49 -2.23
CA ARG A 87 9.08 -7.32 -1.10
C ARG A 87 8.14 -7.21 0.09
N VAL A 88 7.73 -5.98 0.46
CA VAL A 88 6.71 -5.77 1.50
C VAL A 88 5.43 -6.57 1.17
N ALA A 89 4.94 -6.49 -0.08
CA ALA A 89 3.77 -7.23 -0.53
C ALA A 89 3.90 -8.76 -0.40
N ARG A 90 5.11 -9.28 -0.66
CA ARG A 90 5.40 -10.71 -0.61
C ARG A 90 5.56 -11.21 0.82
N ASP A 91 6.15 -10.39 1.69
CA ASP A 91 6.62 -10.83 3.00
C ASP A 91 5.63 -10.52 4.13
N ALA A 92 4.68 -9.60 3.93
CA ALA A 92 3.66 -9.27 4.93
C ALA A 92 2.68 -10.44 5.17
N THR A 93 2.41 -10.73 6.43
CA THR A 93 1.57 -11.86 6.86
C THR A 93 0.37 -11.47 7.70
N GLU A 94 0.45 -10.38 8.48
CA GLU A 94 -0.66 -9.95 9.35
C GLU A 94 -1.73 -9.18 8.59
N VAL A 95 -1.34 -8.18 7.78
CA VAL A 95 -2.22 -7.53 6.81
C VAL A 95 -1.66 -7.79 5.41
N LYS A 96 -2.42 -8.54 4.61
CA LYS A 96 -2.01 -8.90 3.25
C LYS A 96 -1.89 -7.64 2.39
N LEU A 97 -0.90 -7.58 1.51
CA LEU A 97 -0.76 -6.52 0.53
C LEU A 97 -0.61 -7.10 -0.89
N THR A 98 -1.44 -6.64 -1.83
CA THR A 98 -1.35 -7.02 -3.24
C THR A 98 -1.27 -5.81 -4.16
N LEU A 99 -0.59 -5.97 -5.28
CA LEU A 99 -0.30 -4.92 -6.24
C LEU A 99 -0.85 -5.32 -7.61
N SER A 100 -1.56 -4.41 -8.28
CA SER A 100 -2.00 -4.58 -9.66
C SER A 100 -1.60 -3.36 -10.49
N LEU A 101 -0.73 -3.60 -11.45
CA LEU A 101 -0.52 -2.68 -12.56
C LEU A 101 -1.80 -2.71 -13.40
N GLY A 102 -2.49 -1.58 -13.53
CA GLY A 102 -3.68 -1.50 -14.39
C GLY A 102 -3.28 -1.81 -15.83
N GLY A 103 -3.97 -2.76 -16.47
CA GLY A 103 -3.75 -3.04 -17.88
C GLY A 103 -4.21 -1.83 -18.71
N THR A 104 -3.34 -1.31 -19.56
CA THR A 104 -3.78 -0.52 -20.71
C THR A 104 -4.66 -1.44 -21.54
N SER A 105 -5.98 -1.25 -21.49
CA SER A 105 -6.87 -1.74 -22.54
C SER A 105 -6.58 -0.98 -23.83
#